data_AF-A0A7V9I7E2-F1
#
_entry.id   AF-A0A7V9I7E2-F1
#
_cell.length_a   1.000
_cell.length_b   1.000
_cell.length_c   1.000
_cell.angle_alpha   90.00
_cell.angle_beta   90.00
_cell.angle_gamma   90.00
#
_symmetry.space_group_name_H-M   'P 1'
#
loop_
_entity.id
_entity.type
_entity.pdbx_description
1 polymer ?
#
loop_
_entity_poly.entity_id
_entity_poly.type
_entity_poly.pdbx_seq_one_letter_code
_entity_poly.pdbx_strand_id
1 'polypeptide(L)' 'LFAPLSVPDTAWVRLRAAEALVARGRRAEAEVQLAQALAFWRSVGATRYLGEADALLTSTG' A
#
# COMPACT_ATOMS: atom_id res chain seq x y z
N LEU A 1 21.54 13.66 8.31
CA LEU A 1 21.23 12.50 7.45
C LEU A 1 19.89 11.92 7.93
N PHE A 2 18.87 11.82 7.07
CA PHE A 2 17.64 11.11 7.44
C PHE A 2 17.94 9.61 7.47
N ALA A 3 17.59 8.93 8.56
CA ALA A 3 17.64 7.47 8.59
C ALA A 3 16.61 6.90 7.59
N PRO A 4 16.93 5.81 6.88
CA PRO A 4 15.94 5.16 6.03
C PRO A 4 14.76 4.67 6.89
N LEU A 5 13.56 4.76 6.34
CA LEU A 5 12.36 4.23 6.96
C LEU A 5 12.53 2.73 7.26
N SER A 6 11.91 2.27 8.35
CA SER A 6 11.81 0.84 8.60
C SER A 6 10.99 0.15 7.49
N VAL A 7 11.13 -1.17 7.36
CA VAL A 7 10.35 -1.94 6.36
C VAL A 7 8.84 -1.82 6.61
N PRO A 8 8.33 -1.93 7.86
CA PRO A 8 6.92 -1.64 8.15
C PRO A 8 6.48 -0.22 7.77
N ASP A 9 7.28 0.80 8.11
CA ASP A 9 6.92 2.19 7.78
C ASP A 9 6.88 2.40 6.27
N THR A 10 7.82 1.80 5.55
CA THR A 10 7.86 1.84 4.08
C THR A 10 6.60 1.19 3.48
N ALA A 11 6.19 0.03 3.97
CA ALA A 11 4.97 -0.63 3.51
C ALA A 11 3.71 0.17 3.84
N TRP A 12 3.68 0.85 5.00
CA TRP A 12 2.57 1.72 5.38
C TRP A 12 2.49 2.97 4.50
N VAL A 13 3.63 3.63 4.24
CA VAL A 13 3.70 4.78 3.33
C VAL A 13 3.21 4.41 1.93
N ARG A 14 3.56 3.22 1.43
CA ARG A 14 3.09 2.73 0.13
C ARG A 14 1.58 2.52 0.09
N LEU A 15 0.98 1.98 1.16
CA LEU A 15 -0.47 1.85 1.27
C LEU A 15 -1.17 3.22 1.21
N ARG A 16 -0.65 4.22 1.92
CA ARG A 16 -1.18 5.59 1.90
C ARG A 16 -0.96 6.29 0.56
N ALA A 17 0.17 6.04 -0.09
CA ALA A 17 0.43 6.55 -1.44
C ALA A 17 -0.58 5.98 -2.43
N ALA A 18 -0.90 4.69 -2.34
CA ALA A 18 -1.91 4.08 -3.18
C ALA A 18 -3.30 4.69 -2.98
N GLU A 19 -3.73 4.88 -1.74
CA GLU A 19 -4.98 5.56 -1.40
C GLU A 19 -5.05 6.95 -2.05
N ALA A 20 -3.99 7.75 -1.93
CA ALA A 20 -3.92 9.08 -2.55
C ALA A 20 -3.88 9.05 -4.08
N LEU A 21 -3.40 7.97 -4.69
CA LEU A 21 -3.38 7.78 -6.14
C LEU A 21 -4.76 7.36 -6.66
N VAL A 22 -5.46 6.46 -5.95
CA VAL A 22 -6.85 6.08 -6.25
C VAL A 22 -7.75 7.31 -6.21
N ALA A 23 -7.63 8.14 -5.16
CA ALA A 23 -8.40 9.38 -5.03
C ALA A 23 -8.17 10.38 -6.18
N ARG A 24 -7.02 10.28 -6.88
CA ARG A 24 -6.67 11.11 -8.04
C ARG A 24 -6.96 10.42 -9.38
N GLY A 25 -7.62 9.26 -9.39
CA GLY A 25 -7.88 8.47 -10.60
C GLY A 25 -6.64 7.82 -11.22
N ARG A 26 -5.49 7.85 -10.53
CA ARG A 26 -4.20 7.30 -11.02
C ARG A 26 -4.07 5.82 -10.67
N ARG A 27 -5.01 5.02 -11.19
CA ARG A 27 -5.23 3.61 -10.82
C ARG A 27 -3.99 2.73 -11.03
N ALA A 28 -3.36 2.80 -12.21
CA ALA A 28 -2.17 2.00 -12.52
C ALA A 28 -1.00 2.23 -11.55
N GLU A 29 -0.83 3.47 -11.08
CA GLU A 29 0.24 3.80 -10.13
C GLU A 29 -0.11 3.37 -8.71
N ALA A 30 -1.39 3.42 -8.34
CA ALA A 30 -1.86 2.91 -7.05
C ALA A 30 -1.59 1.40 -6.93
N GLU A 31 -1.85 0.63 -8.00
CA GLU A 31 -1.60 -0.81 -8.04
C GLU A 31 -0.12 -1.16 -7.81
N VAL A 32 0.81 -0.39 -8.38
CA VAL A 32 2.26 -0.59 -8.16
C VAL A 32 2.63 -0.42 -6.69
N GLN A 33 2.09 0.60 -6.02
CA GLN A 33 2.35 0.83 -4.60
C GLN A 33 1.69 -0.24 -3.73
N LEU A 34 0.45 -0.64 -4.05
CA LEU A 34 -0.26 -1.71 -3.35
C LEU A 34 0.47 -3.05 -3.46
N ALA A 35 0.94 -3.43 -4.65
CA ALA A 35 1.66 -4.70 -4.83
C ALA A 35 2.89 -4.79 -3.92
N GLN A 36 3.64 -3.70 -3.77
CA GLN A 36 4.84 -3.65 -2.95
C GLN A 36 4.50 -3.65 -1.44
N ALA A 37 3.44 -2.96 -1.02
CA ALA A 37 2.95 -3.01 0.37
C ALA A 37 2.43 -4.42 0.74
N LEU A 38 1.61 -5.00 -0.15
CA LEU A 38 1.00 -6.32 0.03
C LEU A 38 2.05 -7.43 0.16
N ALA A 39 3.14 -7.37 -0.59
CA ALA A 39 4.23 -8.34 -0.48
C ALA A 39 4.79 -8.41 0.96
N PHE A 40 4.98 -7.25 1.60
CA PHE A 40 5.43 -7.19 2.98
C PHE A 40 4.34 -7.63 3.97
N TRP A 41 3.12 -7.09 3.86
CA TRP A 41 2.06 -7.42 4.81
C TRP A 41 1.68 -8.90 4.80
N ARG A 42 1.80 -9.57 3.65
CA ARG A 42 1.64 -11.03 3.56
C ARG A 42 2.77 -11.77 4.28
N SER A 43 4.02 -11.32 4.16
CA SER A 43 5.15 -12.02 4.77
C SER A 43 5.13 -11.99 6.30
N VAL A 44 4.56 -10.93 6.89
CA VAL A 44 4.45 -10.78 8.35
C VAL A 44 3.05 -11.11 8.90
N GLY A 45 2.11 -11.55 8.05
CA GLY A 45 0.76 -11.91 8.46
C GLY A 45 -0.09 -10.75 8.99
N ALA A 46 0.16 -9.52 8.52
CA ALA A 46 -0.55 -8.32 9.00
C ALA A 46 -1.94 -8.18 8.34
N THR A 47 -2.88 -9.01 8.78
CA THR A 47 -4.26 -9.13 8.24
C THR A 47 -5.00 -7.80 8.14
N ARG A 48 -4.80 -6.89 9.09
CA ARG A 48 -5.38 -5.54 9.06
C ARG A 48 -5.03 -4.80 7.76
N TYR A 49 -3.74 -4.74 7.42
CA TYR A 49 -3.28 -4.00 6.24
C TYR A 49 -3.63 -4.71 4.93
N LEU A 50 -3.78 -6.04 4.96
CA LEU A 50 -4.31 -6.78 3.82
C LEU A 50 -5.76 -6.39 3.53
N GLY A 51 -6.61 -6.23 4.55
CA GLY A 51 -7.99 -5.77 4.38
C GLY A 51 -8.09 -4.32 3.88
N GLU A 52 -7.24 -3.42 4.38
CA GLU A 52 -7.19 -2.03 3.89
C GLU A 52 -6.77 -1.96 2.41
N ALA A 53 -5.80 -2.78 2.01
CA ALA A 53 -5.35 -2.85 0.61
C ALA A 53 -6.43 -3.45 -0.32
N ASP A 54 -7.16 -4.45 0.14
CA ASP A 54 -8.27 -5.08 -0.60
C ASP A 54 -9.42 -4.10 -0.88
N ALA A 55 -9.78 -3.29 0.13
CA ALA A 55 -10.77 -2.23 -0.03
C ALA A 55 -10.36 -1.20 -1.11
N LEU A 56 -9.07 -0.85 -1.19
CA LEU A 56 -8.56 0.05 -2.22
C LEU A 56 -8.59 -0.57 -3.62
N LEU A 57 -8.26 -1.86 -3.76
CA LEU A 57 -8.36 -2.56 -5.05
C LEU A 57 -9.81 -2.63 -5.54
N THR A 58 -10.77 -2.85 -4.64
CA THR A 58 -12.19 -2.85 -4.98
C THR A 58 -12.68 -1.47 -5.44
N SER A 59 -12.14 -0.39 -4.86
CA SER A 59 -12.40 0.98 -5.32
C SER A 59 -11.72 1.34 -6.66
N THR A 60 -10.80 0.50 -7.12
CA THR A 60 -10.03 0.70 -8.36
C THR A 60 -10.69 0.01 -9.57
N GLY A 61 -11.65 -0.89 -9.35
CA GLY A 61 -12.57 -1.41 -10.39
C GLY A 61 -13.44 -0.31 -10.99
#